data_AF-A0A2V5UX73-F1
#
_entry.id   AF-A0A2V5UX73-F1
#
_cell.length_a   1.000
_cell.length_b   1.000
_cell.length_c   1.000
_cell.angle_alpha   90.00
_cell.angle_beta   90.00
_cell.angle_gamma   90.00
#
_symmetry.space_group_name_H-M   'P 1'
#
loop_
_entity.id
_entity.type
_entity.pdbx_description
1 polymer ?
#
loop_
_entity_poly.entity_id
_entity_poly.type
_entity_poly.pdbx_seq_one_letter_code
_entity_poly.pdbx_strand_id
1 'polypeptide(L)'
;MDRGVCGGNLVRETNLTGHDFVLPLFVSEKIDKQRPIASMPGVFQLSVKEIVDEAQRAQDLGLQAVLLFGIPEHKDEQASGAYAEKGIVQKALRAIKSKCPDLVTITDVCLCEYMSHGHCGVARIDGDHFHILNDETVELLVKTAISHAVAGVDMVAPSDMMDGRIGAIREALDAGGFDQTGIMSYAAKFASAFYGPFREA
;
A
#
# COMPACT_ATOMS: atom_id res chain seq x y z
N MET A 1 -14.75 -37.83 32.87
CA MET A 1 -15.34 -36.51 33.20
C MET A 1 -14.59 -35.48 32.39
N ASP A 2 -15.18 -35.08 31.28
CA ASP A 2 -14.61 -34.13 30.33
C ASP A 2 -14.61 -32.74 30.98
N ARG A 3 -13.45 -32.10 31.14
CA ARG A 3 -13.33 -30.73 31.69
C ARG A 3 -13.67 -29.70 30.60
N GLY A 4 -14.77 -29.95 29.91
CA GLY A 4 -15.20 -29.22 28.73
C GLY A 4 -15.65 -27.80 29.08
N VAL A 5 -15.05 -26.84 28.36
CA VAL A 5 -15.68 -25.56 27.93
C VAL A 5 -15.91 -24.47 29.00
N CYS A 6 -15.92 -24.74 30.31
CA CYS A 6 -16.17 -23.69 31.32
C CYS A 6 -15.00 -22.71 31.61
N GLY A 7 -13.80 -22.91 31.05
CA GLY A 7 -12.64 -22.05 31.34
C GLY A 7 -12.08 -21.23 30.17
N GLY A 8 -12.35 -21.62 28.92
CA GLY A 8 -11.57 -21.16 27.76
C GLY A 8 -11.65 -19.66 27.46
N ASN A 9 -12.77 -19.00 27.77
CA ASN A 9 -12.89 -17.55 27.62
C ASN A 9 -12.50 -16.79 28.89
N LEU A 10 -12.54 -17.42 30.06
CA LEU A 10 -12.18 -16.79 31.34
C LEU A 10 -10.67 -16.58 31.48
N VAL A 11 -9.87 -17.46 30.87
CA VAL A 11 -8.40 -17.41 30.94
C VAL A 11 -7.74 -17.04 29.60
N ARG A 12 -8.52 -16.51 28.64
CA ARG A 12 -7.99 -16.14 27.33
C ARG A 12 -7.17 -14.86 27.44
N GLU A 13 -5.89 -14.93 27.05
CA GLU A 13 -4.97 -13.78 27.10
C GLU A 13 -5.15 -12.83 25.91
N THR A 14 -5.38 -13.38 24.72
CA THR A 14 -5.46 -12.61 23.47
C THR A 14 -6.83 -12.73 22.84
N ASN A 15 -7.40 -11.58 22.46
CA ASN A 15 -8.63 -11.51 21.68
C ASN A 15 -8.39 -10.70 20.42
N LEU A 16 -8.96 -11.15 19.30
CA LEU A 16 -8.96 -10.40 18.05
C LEU A 16 -10.34 -9.81 17.80
N THR A 17 -10.35 -8.62 17.24
CA THR A 17 -11.51 -7.80 16.93
C THR A 17 -11.37 -7.22 15.53
N GLY A 18 -12.45 -6.67 14.97
CA GLY A 18 -12.39 -5.96 13.68
C GLY A 18 -11.36 -4.83 13.63
N HIS A 19 -11.00 -4.27 14.79
CA HIS A 19 -10.02 -3.19 14.92
C HIS A 19 -8.56 -3.63 14.73
N ASP A 20 -8.30 -4.95 14.76
CA ASP A 20 -6.96 -5.50 14.58
C ASP A 20 -6.60 -5.76 13.10
N PHE A 21 -7.56 -5.51 12.18
CA PHE A 21 -7.41 -5.85 10.77
C PHE A 21 -7.30 -4.61 9.87
N VAL A 22 -6.34 -4.67 8.94
CA VAL A 22 -6.22 -3.79 7.78
C VAL A 22 -6.46 -4.65 6.54
N LEU A 23 -7.36 -4.24 5.65
CA LEU A 23 -7.65 -4.99 4.41
C LEU A 23 -6.78 -4.48 3.24
N PRO A 24 -5.87 -5.30 2.68
CA PRO A 24 -5.15 -4.97 1.45
C PRO A 24 -6.09 -4.99 0.24
N LEU A 25 -6.02 -3.97 -0.62
CA LEU A 25 -6.81 -3.85 -1.84
C LEU A 25 -5.92 -3.49 -3.02
N PHE A 26 -6.15 -4.17 -4.15
CA PHE A 26 -5.40 -3.95 -5.40
C PHE A 26 -6.25 -3.17 -6.39
N VAL A 27 -5.80 -2.00 -6.81
CA VAL A 27 -6.48 -1.17 -7.82
C VAL A 27 -5.69 -1.14 -9.12
N SER A 28 -6.35 -1.41 -10.24
CA SER A 28 -5.69 -1.57 -11.53
C SER A 28 -6.27 -0.64 -12.60
N GLU A 29 -5.39 0.03 -13.35
CA GLU A 29 -5.78 0.81 -14.54
C GLU A 29 -6.10 -0.09 -15.74
N LYS A 30 -5.71 -1.36 -15.70
CA LYS A 30 -5.77 -2.28 -16.84
C LYS A 30 -7.14 -2.94 -17.01
N ILE A 31 -8.10 -2.63 -16.13
CA ILE A 31 -9.36 -3.36 -16.03
C ILE A 31 -10.55 -2.41 -15.80
N ASP A 32 -11.68 -2.76 -16.42
CA ASP A 32 -12.96 -2.10 -16.18
C ASP A 32 -13.87 -2.88 -15.22
N LYS A 33 -13.46 -4.10 -14.84
CA LYS A 33 -14.16 -5.03 -13.94
C LYS A 33 -13.16 -5.89 -13.17
N GLN A 34 -13.57 -6.39 -12.01
CA GLN A 34 -12.72 -7.15 -11.10
C GLN A 34 -12.13 -8.39 -11.79
N ARG A 35 -10.84 -8.63 -11.54
CA ARG A 35 -10.10 -9.76 -12.10
C ARG A 35 -9.49 -10.59 -10.97
N PRO A 36 -9.76 -11.90 -10.90
CA PRO A 36 -9.18 -12.74 -9.87
C PRO A 36 -7.67 -12.87 -10.02
N ILE A 37 -6.96 -12.92 -8.89
CA ILE A 37 -5.52 -13.21 -8.84
C ILE A 37 -5.36 -14.72 -8.66
N ALA A 38 -4.79 -15.40 -9.66
CA ALA A 38 -4.77 -16.86 -9.70
C ALA A 38 -4.05 -17.51 -8.51
N SER A 39 -2.95 -16.90 -8.05
CA SER A 39 -2.16 -17.37 -6.92
C SER A 39 -2.71 -16.98 -5.54
N MET A 40 -3.78 -16.16 -5.49
CA MET A 40 -4.44 -15.72 -4.26
C MET A 40 -5.95 -15.95 -4.37
N PRO A 41 -6.45 -17.19 -4.19
CA PRO A 41 -7.87 -17.49 -4.29
C PRO A 41 -8.73 -16.60 -3.38
N GLY A 42 -9.72 -15.93 -3.97
CA GLY A 42 -10.60 -14.99 -3.26
C GLY A 42 -10.12 -13.54 -3.25
N VAL A 43 -8.96 -13.24 -3.86
CA VAL A 43 -8.42 -11.89 -3.99
C VAL A 43 -8.49 -11.44 -5.45
N PHE A 44 -8.74 -10.15 -5.66
CA PHE A 44 -9.01 -9.56 -6.96
C PHE A 44 -8.22 -8.27 -7.17
N GLN A 45 -7.82 -8.01 -8.42
CA GLN A 45 -7.60 -6.65 -8.90
C GLN A 45 -8.96 -6.00 -9.12
N LEU A 46 -9.11 -4.76 -8.67
CA LEU A 46 -10.36 -4.01 -8.71
C LEU A 46 -10.22 -2.77 -9.60
N SER A 47 -11.31 -2.40 -10.29
CA SER A 47 -11.42 -1.06 -10.88
C SER A 47 -11.61 0.00 -9.79
N VAL A 48 -11.46 1.29 -10.13
CA VAL A 48 -11.71 2.40 -9.19
C VAL A 48 -13.14 2.38 -8.63
N LYS A 49 -14.12 1.89 -9.42
CA LYS A 49 -15.49 1.76 -8.93
C LYS A 49 -15.60 0.65 -7.89
N GLU A 50 -15.07 -0.53 -8.21
CA GLU A 50 -15.21 -1.72 -7.35
C GLU A 50 -14.40 -1.59 -6.06
N ILE A 51 -13.26 -0.89 -6.08
CA ILE A 51 -12.49 -0.69 -4.83
C ILE A 51 -13.22 0.21 -3.83
N VAL A 52 -14.05 1.14 -4.31
CA VAL A 52 -14.91 1.96 -3.44
C VAL A 52 -16.03 1.11 -2.84
N ASP A 53 -16.64 0.24 -3.66
CA ASP A 53 -17.67 -0.70 -3.18
C ASP A 53 -17.08 -1.65 -2.11
N GLU A 54 -15.85 -2.14 -2.31
CA GLU A 54 -15.16 -3.01 -1.35
C GLU A 54 -14.73 -2.26 -0.08
N ALA A 55 -14.28 -1.00 -0.20
CA ALA A 55 -13.97 -0.16 0.94
C ALA A 55 -15.21 0.13 1.81
N GLN A 56 -16.35 0.41 1.18
CA GLN A 56 -17.62 0.60 1.90
C GLN A 56 -18.02 -0.69 2.63
N ARG A 57 -17.92 -1.84 1.97
CA ARG A 57 -18.17 -3.13 2.59
C ARG A 57 -17.25 -3.40 3.79
N ALA A 58 -15.97 -3.07 3.67
CA ALA A 58 -15.02 -3.20 4.78
C ALA A 58 -15.45 -2.35 5.99
N GLN A 59 -15.84 -1.10 5.74
CA GLN A 59 -16.37 -0.21 6.78
C GLN A 59 -17.65 -0.78 7.42
N ASP A 60 -18.59 -1.27 6.62
CA ASP A 60 -19.87 -1.85 7.11
C ASP A 60 -19.65 -3.10 7.98
N LEU A 61 -18.57 -3.85 7.73
CA LEU A 61 -18.14 -5.00 8.53
C LEU A 61 -17.37 -4.59 9.80
N GLY A 62 -17.12 -3.30 10.01
CA GLY A 62 -16.44 -2.76 11.17
C GLY A 62 -14.90 -2.73 11.06
N LEU A 63 -14.34 -2.93 9.87
CA LEU A 63 -12.90 -2.72 9.66
C LEU A 63 -12.58 -1.23 9.75
N GLN A 64 -11.40 -0.93 10.27
CA GLN A 64 -10.97 0.44 10.51
C GLN A 64 -10.13 1.01 9.37
N ALA A 65 -9.46 0.14 8.60
CA ALA A 65 -8.49 0.59 7.62
C ALA A 65 -8.41 -0.32 6.38
N VAL A 66 -8.04 0.31 5.26
CA VAL A 66 -7.66 -0.35 4.01
C VAL A 66 -6.25 0.07 3.59
N LEU A 67 -5.51 -0.85 2.97
CA LEU A 67 -4.18 -0.60 2.42
C LEU A 67 -4.20 -0.76 0.90
N LEU A 68 -3.91 0.32 0.18
CA LEU A 68 -4.00 0.37 -1.28
C LEU A 68 -2.68 0.01 -1.95
N PHE A 69 -2.76 -0.90 -2.91
CA PHE A 69 -1.70 -1.23 -3.86
C PHE A 69 -2.15 -0.88 -5.28
N GLY A 70 -1.36 -0.05 -5.97
CA GLY A 70 -1.68 0.41 -7.32
C GLY A 70 -1.00 -0.42 -8.40
N ILE A 71 -1.74 -0.74 -9.46
CA ILE A 71 -1.24 -1.45 -10.65
C ILE A 71 -1.42 -0.50 -11.84
N PRO A 72 -0.34 0.20 -12.27
CA PRO A 72 -0.41 1.20 -13.33
C PRO A 72 -0.50 0.53 -14.70
N GLU A 73 -1.10 1.22 -15.68
CA GLU A 73 -1.12 0.75 -17.07
C GLU A 73 0.29 0.69 -17.68
N HIS A 74 1.11 1.70 -17.38
CA HIS A 74 2.46 1.86 -17.89
C HIS A 74 3.51 1.86 -16.77
N LYS A 75 4.67 1.26 -17.05
CA LYS A 75 5.86 1.25 -16.18
C LYS A 75 7.01 1.93 -16.92
N ASP A 76 7.84 2.67 -16.19
CA ASP A 76 9.01 3.36 -16.73
C ASP A 76 10.17 3.36 -15.72
N GLU A 77 11.34 3.85 -16.13
CA GLU A 77 12.56 3.83 -15.28
C GLU A 77 12.54 4.87 -14.15
N GLN A 78 11.57 5.78 -14.15
CA GLN A 78 11.43 6.84 -13.14
C GLN A 78 10.19 6.63 -12.27
N ALA A 79 9.50 5.50 -12.40
CA ALA A 79 8.24 5.21 -11.73
C ALA A 79 7.24 6.37 -11.81
N SER A 80 7.11 7.03 -12.97
CA SER A 80 6.36 8.30 -13.07
C SER A 80 4.88 8.17 -12.67
N GLY A 81 4.30 6.98 -12.85
CA GLY A 81 2.94 6.67 -12.41
C GLY A 81 2.73 6.64 -10.89
N ALA A 82 3.80 6.46 -10.09
CA ALA A 82 3.72 6.38 -8.64
C ALA A 82 3.33 7.73 -8.01
N TYR A 83 3.81 8.83 -8.59
CA TYR A 83 3.59 10.20 -8.10
C TYR A 83 2.80 11.08 -9.06
N ALA A 84 2.16 10.49 -10.08
CA ALA A 84 1.30 11.22 -10.99
C ALA A 84 0.05 11.76 -10.24
N GLU A 85 -0.33 13.02 -10.48
CA GLU A 85 -1.51 13.65 -9.88
C GLU A 85 -2.79 12.82 -10.09
N LYS A 86 -2.88 12.19 -11.26
CA LYS A 86 -3.96 11.31 -11.70
C LYS A 86 -3.52 9.85 -11.77
N GLY A 87 -2.54 9.43 -10.98
CA GLY A 87 -2.19 8.02 -10.83
C GLY A 87 -3.32 7.20 -10.21
N ILE A 88 -3.23 5.89 -10.35
CA ILE A 88 -4.32 4.96 -9.96
C ILE A 88 -4.64 5.00 -8.47
N VAL A 89 -3.60 5.07 -7.62
CA VAL A 89 -3.76 5.16 -6.16
C VAL A 89 -4.41 6.50 -5.78
N GLN A 90 -3.96 7.60 -6.39
CA GLN A 90 -4.50 8.94 -6.14
C GLN A 90 -5.98 9.04 -6.58
N LYS A 91 -6.36 8.42 -7.70
CA LYS A 91 -7.76 8.30 -8.14
C LYS A 91 -8.59 7.48 -7.14
N ALA A 92 -8.09 6.33 -6.71
CA ALA A 92 -8.77 5.45 -5.76
C ALA A 92 -8.96 6.12 -4.39
N LEU A 93 -7.93 6.77 -3.85
CA LEU A 93 -7.97 7.51 -2.58
C LEU A 93 -9.07 8.56 -2.58
N ARG A 94 -9.10 9.44 -3.58
CA ARG A 94 -10.11 10.49 -3.68
C ARG A 94 -11.52 9.90 -3.76
N ALA A 95 -11.69 8.81 -4.50
CA ALA A 95 -12.98 8.13 -4.63
C ALA A 95 -13.43 7.49 -3.30
N ILE A 96 -12.52 6.80 -2.60
CA ILE A 96 -12.78 6.18 -1.29
C ILE A 96 -13.09 7.25 -0.25
N LYS A 97 -12.24 8.27 -0.08
CA LYS A 97 -12.47 9.33 0.92
C LYS A 97 -13.75 10.12 0.69
N SER A 98 -14.23 10.21 -0.55
CA SER A 98 -15.53 10.84 -0.86
C SER A 98 -16.73 10.02 -0.36
N LYS A 99 -16.60 8.70 -0.21
CA LYS A 99 -17.69 7.78 0.15
C LYS A 99 -17.57 7.24 1.57
N CYS A 100 -16.36 6.99 2.02
CA CYS A 100 -16.03 6.36 3.29
C CYS A 100 -15.05 7.25 4.07
N PRO A 101 -15.43 8.49 4.45
CA PRO A 101 -14.51 9.47 5.04
C PRO A 101 -13.88 8.98 6.36
N ASP A 102 -14.62 8.19 7.13
CA ASP A 102 -14.20 7.65 8.43
C ASP A 102 -13.32 6.40 8.33
N LEU A 103 -13.19 5.79 7.13
CA LEU A 103 -12.31 4.66 6.92
C LEU A 103 -10.87 5.15 6.75
N VAL A 104 -9.95 4.63 7.56
CA VAL A 104 -8.54 4.98 7.46
C VAL A 104 -7.97 4.42 6.17
N THR A 105 -7.43 5.31 5.33
CA THR A 105 -6.76 4.94 4.10
C THR A 105 -5.25 4.91 4.29
N ILE A 106 -4.65 3.77 3.96
CA ILE A 106 -3.22 3.55 3.98
C ILE A 106 -2.77 3.30 2.54
N THR A 107 -1.62 3.82 2.14
CA THR A 107 -1.05 3.59 0.81
C THR A 107 0.34 3.01 0.89
N ASP A 108 0.64 2.04 0.03
CA ASP A 108 2.02 1.60 -0.16
C ASP A 108 2.83 2.72 -0.82
N VAL A 109 4.01 3.00 -0.27
CA VAL A 109 5.01 3.89 -0.89
C VAL A 109 6.20 3.04 -1.27
N CYS A 110 6.17 2.55 -2.51
CA CYS A 110 7.21 1.74 -3.13
C CYS A 110 7.15 1.92 -4.64
N LEU A 111 8.29 1.76 -5.32
CA LEU A 111 8.37 1.96 -6.78
C LEU A 111 8.29 0.64 -7.56
N CYS A 112 8.26 -0.52 -6.89
CA CYS A 112 8.38 -1.82 -7.55
C CYS A 112 7.32 -2.08 -8.62
N GLU A 113 6.08 -1.64 -8.40
CA GLU A 113 5.01 -1.86 -9.37
C GLU A 113 5.00 -0.84 -10.51
N TYR A 114 5.82 0.22 -10.41
CA TYR A 114 5.89 1.32 -11.37
C TYR A 114 7.19 1.33 -12.17
N MET A 115 8.26 0.73 -11.63
CA MET A 115 9.55 0.56 -12.29
C MET A 115 9.48 -0.51 -13.39
N SER A 116 10.04 -0.22 -14.56
CA SER A 116 10.08 -1.16 -15.69
C SER A 116 10.76 -2.51 -15.36
N HIS A 117 11.75 -2.48 -14.47
CA HIS A 117 12.50 -3.66 -14.01
C HIS A 117 11.91 -4.33 -12.75
N GLY A 118 10.86 -3.78 -12.15
CA GLY A 118 10.16 -4.40 -11.02
C GLY A 118 10.87 -4.32 -9.66
N HIS A 119 11.94 -3.53 -9.53
CA HIS A 119 12.64 -3.32 -8.24
C HIS A 119 12.12 -2.06 -7.55
N CYS A 120 12.32 -1.98 -6.23
CA CYS A 120 11.77 -0.91 -5.38
C CYS A 120 12.38 0.48 -5.61
N GLY A 121 13.35 0.64 -6.50
CA GLY A 121 14.13 1.88 -6.63
C GLY A 121 14.82 2.04 -7.98
N VAL A 122 15.40 3.23 -8.19
CA VAL A 122 16.13 3.60 -9.41
C VAL A 122 17.33 2.69 -9.57
N ALA A 123 17.45 2.07 -10.74
CA ALA A 123 18.54 1.17 -11.05
C ALA A 123 19.66 1.87 -11.84
N ARG A 124 20.91 1.52 -11.54
CA ARG A 124 22.08 1.79 -12.37
C ARG A 124 22.74 0.49 -12.75
N ILE A 125 23.03 0.35 -14.04
CA ILE A 125 23.78 -0.77 -14.59
C ILE A 125 25.23 -0.31 -14.77
N ASP A 126 26.17 -1.03 -14.15
CA ASP A 126 27.61 -0.84 -14.31
C ASP A 126 28.24 -2.16 -14.73
N GLY A 127 28.48 -2.33 -16.02
CA GLY A 127 28.84 -3.63 -16.61
C GLY A 127 27.77 -4.69 -16.36
N ASP A 128 28.15 -5.79 -15.70
CA ASP A 128 27.24 -6.89 -15.33
C ASP A 128 26.53 -6.66 -13.98
N HIS A 129 26.80 -5.55 -13.29
CA HIS A 129 26.23 -5.27 -11.97
C HIS A 129 24.97 -4.42 -12.08
N PHE A 130 23.95 -4.81 -11.30
CA PHE A 130 22.68 -4.11 -11.17
C PHE A 130 22.57 -3.53 -9.76
N HIS A 131 22.60 -2.20 -9.64
CA HIS A 131 22.58 -1.50 -8.36
C HIS A 131 21.30 -0.69 -8.21
N ILE A 132 20.63 -0.82 -7.06
CA ILE A 132 19.55 0.10 -6.68
C ILE A 132 20.18 1.28 -5.95
N LEU A 133 19.96 2.48 -6.47
CA LEU A 133 20.49 3.72 -5.93
C LEU A 133 19.61 4.22 -4.78
N ASN A 134 20.20 4.36 -3.59
CA ASN A 134 19.43 4.69 -2.39
C ASN A 134 18.80 6.09 -2.46
N ASP A 135 19.62 7.12 -2.61
CA ASP A 135 19.20 8.51 -2.42
C ASP A 135 18.28 8.96 -3.57
N GLU A 136 18.60 8.58 -4.81
CA GLU A 136 17.77 8.81 -6.00
C GLU A 136 16.41 8.13 -5.88
N THR A 137 16.36 6.95 -5.23
CA THR A 137 15.09 6.29 -4.93
C THR A 137 14.31 7.04 -3.86
N VAL A 138 14.97 7.48 -2.79
CA VAL A 138 14.34 8.26 -1.71
C VAL A 138 13.69 9.53 -2.25
N GLU A 139 14.33 10.23 -3.19
CA GLU A 139 13.74 11.41 -3.84
C GLU A 139 12.40 11.10 -4.53
N LEU A 140 12.29 9.95 -5.21
CA LEU A 140 11.05 9.53 -5.86
C LEU A 140 10.01 9.05 -4.84
N LEU A 141 10.42 8.34 -3.79
CA LEU A 141 9.52 7.92 -2.70
C LEU A 141 8.90 9.12 -1.98
N VAL A 142 9.67 10.19 -1.77
CA VAL A 142 9.18 11.46 -1.23
C VAL A 142 8.09 12.05 -2.13
N LYS A 143 8.32 12.11 -3.45
CA LYS A 143 7.29 12.58 -4.41
C LYS A 143 6.02 11.74 -4.35
N THR A 144 6.17 10.42 -4.27
CA THR A 144 5.04 9.48 -4.14
C THR A 144 4.26 9.74 -2.87
N ALA A 145 4.91 9.82 -1.71
CA ALA A 145 4.26 10.08 -0.43
C ALA A 145 3.51 11.42 -0.42
N ILE A 146 4.11 12.49 -0.96
CA ILE A 146 3.46 13.80 -1.09
C ILE A 146 2.24 13.71 -2.01
N SER A 147 2.33 13.01 -3.14
CA SER A 147 1.20 12.86 -4.05
C SER A 147 0.02 12.13 -3.40
N HIS A 148 0.28 11.15 -2.51
CA HIS A 148 -0.75 10.46 -1.75
C HIS A 148 -1.36 11.35 -0.68
N ALA A 149 -0.54 12.16 0.01
CA ALA A 149 -1.00 13.14 0.98
C ALA A 149 -1.90 14.21 0.35
N VAL A 150 -1.52 14.74 -0.82
CA VAL A 150 -2.36 15.65 -1.62
C VAL A 150 -3.70 15.00 -2.03
N ALA A 151 -3.71 13.69 -2.25
CA ALA A 151 -4.93 12.94 -2.56
C ALA A 151 -5.80 12.62 -1.32
N GLY A 152 -5.34 12.96 -0.11
CA GLY A 152 -6.09 12.83 1.13
C GLY A 152 -5.85 11.52 1.89
N VAL A 153 -4.68 10.90 1.73
CA VAL A 153 -4.33 9.69 2.50
C VAL A 153 -4.17 10.01 3.99
N ASP A 154 -4.65 9.10 4.85
CA ASP A 154 -4.49 9.22 6.30
C ASP A 154 -3.09 8.76 6.74
N MET A 155 -2.53 7.74 6.07
CA MET A 155 -1.22 7.17 6.38
C MET A 155 -0.49 6.65 5.13
N VAL A 156 0.81 6.92 5.05
CA VAL A 156 1.70 6.30 4.05
C VAL A 156 2.48 5.16 4.67
N ALA A 157 2.71 4.09 3.91
CA ALA A 157 3.42 2.90 4.37
C ALA A 157 4.63 2.60 3.47
N PRO A 158 5.80 3.21 3.72
CA PRO A 158 7.00 2.99 2.92
C PRO A 158 7.53 1.57 3.08
N SER A 159 7.51 0.80 1.99
CA SER A 159 7.86 -0.63 1.97
C SER A 159 9.11 -0.95 1.12
N ASP A 160 9.81 0.08 0.68
CA ASP A 160 10.96 0.09 -0.23
C ASP A 160 12.27 -0.44 0.38
N MET A 161 12.43 -0.33 1.71
CA MET A 161 13.65 -0.69 2.47
C MET A 161 14.90 0.16 2.19
N MET A 162 14.76 1.37 1.65
CA MET A 162 15.88 2.31 1.52
C MET A 162 16.33 2.87 2.88
N ASP A 163 17.59 3.25 2.96
CA ASP A 163 18.16 3.91 4.13
C ASP A 163 17.68 5.37 4.19
N GLY A 164 17.34 5.85 5.39
CA GLY A 164 16.95 7.25 5.63
C GLY A 164 15.57 7.67 5.10
N ARG A 165 14.87 6.85 4.30
CA ARG A 165 13.59 7.24 3.65
C ARG A 165 12.53 7.79 4.60
N ILE A 166 12.42 7.25 5.83
CA ILE A 166 11.39 7.69 6.78
C ILE A 166 11.60 9.15 7.20
N GLY A 167 12.86 9.54 7.45
CA GLY A 167 13.21 10.92 7.79
C GLY A 167 12.90 11.86 6.63
N ALA A 168 13.36 11.52 5.43
CA ALA A 168 13.11 12.32 4.23
C ALA A 168 11.62 12.49 3.91
N ILE A 169 10.83 11.41 4.01
CA ILE A 169 9.37 11.46 3.81
C ILE A 169 8.70 12.33 4.87
N ARG A 170 9.09 12.19 6.15
CA ARG A 170 8.54 13.02 7.23
C ARG A 170 8.83 14.51 7.01
N GLU A 171 10.08 14.87 6.74
CA GLU A 171 10.48 16.26 6.49
C GLU A 171 9.70 16.88 5.34
N ALA A 172 9.53 16.13 4.25
CA ALA A 172 8.76 16.60 3.10
C ALA A 172 7.27 16.75 3.41
N LEU A 173 6.65 15.79 4.11
CA LEU A 173 5.25 15.88 4.51
C LEU A 173 5.02 17.07 5.43
N ASP A 174 5.93 17.34 6.39
CA ASP A 174 5.85 18.51 7.28
C ASP A 174 5.95 19.82 6.48
N ALA A 175 6.94 19.92 5.60
CA ALA A 175 7.12 21.09 4.74
C ALA A 175 5.92 21.32 3.80
N GLY A 176 5.22 20.25 3.41
CA GLY A 176 4.01 20.29 2.58
C GLY A 176 2.72 20.60 3.34
N GLY A 177 2.75 20.75 4.68
CA GLY A 177 1.55 20.97 5.50
C GLY A 177 0.73 19.71 5.77
N PHE A 178 1.36 18.53 5.65
CA PHE A 178 0.78 17.20 5.92
C PHE A 178 1.37 16.60 7.21
N ASP A 179 1.51 17.43 8.25
CA ASP A 179 2.06 17.03 9.56
C ASP A 179 1.23 15.92 10.23
N GLN A 180 -0.08 15.89 9.97
CA GLN A 180 -1.00 14.89 10.51
C GLN A 180 -1.03 13.56 9.73
N THR A 181 -0.43 13.48 8.54
CA THR A 181 -0.35 12.22 7.79
C THR A 181 0.61 11.26 8.47
N GLY A 182 0.11 10.08 8.86
CA GLY A 182 0.90 9.07 9.56
C GLY A 182 1.91 8.38 8.63
N ILE A 183 2.96 7.80 9.23
CA ILE A 183 3.93 6.94 8.52
C ILE A 183 3.98 5.56 9.19
N MET A 184 3.53 4.53 8.49
CA MET A 184 3.71 3.13 8.88
C MET A 184 4.94 2.54 8.21
N SER A 185 6.09 2.69 8.86
CA SER A 185 7.34 2.16 8.32
C SER A 185 7.33 0.63 8.31
N TYR A 186 7.61 0.02 7.15
CA TYR A 186 8.11 -1.35 7.11
C TYR A 186 9.56 -1.34 7.64
N ALA A 187 9.70 -1.33 8.96
CA ALA A 187 11.01 -1.23 9.62
C ALA A 187 11.89 -2.47 9.40
N ALA A 188 11.25 -3.65 9.30
CA ALA A 188 11.92 -4.92 9.10
C ALA A 188 11.19 -5.75 8.04
N LYS A 189 11.47 -5.48 6.76
CA LYS A 189 10.99 -6.30 5.63
C LYS A 189 12.14 -7.16 5.11
N PHE A 190 11.99 -8.47 5.24
CA PHE A 190 13.03 -9.44 4.86
C PHE A 190 12.92 -9.81 3.38
N ALA A 191 14.04 -10.20 2.76
CA ALA A 191 14.05 -10.85 1.45
C ALA A 191 13.49 -12.27 1.60
N SER A 192 12.22 -12.47 1.24
CA SER A 192 11.46 -13.69 1.52
C SER A 192 10.87 -14.30 0.26
N ALA A 193 10.83 -15.63 0.20
CA ALA A 193 10.15 -16.38 -0.87
C ALA A 193 8.63 -16.35 -0.76
N PHE A 194 8.08 -15.88 0.38
CA PHE A 194 6.64 -15.80 0.62
C PHE A 194 5.93 -14.73 -0.22
N TYR A 195 6.67 -13.84 -0.89
CA TYR A 195 6.08 -12.76 -1.69
C TYR A 195 5.66 -13.18 -3.10
N GLY A 196 5.85 -14.45 -3.49
CA GLY A 196 5.52 -14.94 -4.83
C GLY A 196 4.10 -14.57 -5.29
N PRO A 197 3.04 -14.96 -4.55
CA PRO A 197 1.65 -14.65 -4.93
C PRO A 197 1.37 -13.15 -5.06
N PHE A 198 1.96 -12.33 -4.19
CA PHE A 198 1.80 -10.87 -4.24
C PHE A 198 2.43 -10.24 -5.49
N ARG A 199 3.53 -10.82 -6.01
CA ARG A 199 4.17 -10.30 -7.24
C ARG A 199 3.38 -10.60 -8.51
N GLU A 200 2.47 -11.57 -8.45
CA GLU A 200 1.56 -11.91 -9.55
C GLU A 200 0.22 -11.15 -9.47
N ALA A 201 0.01 -10.42 -8.36
CA ALA A 201 -1.23 -9.74 -8.02
C ALA A 201 -1.57 -8.55 -8.92
#